data_AF-A0A081SH97-F1
#
_entry.id   AF-A0A081SH97-F1
#
_cell.length_a   1.000
_cell.length_b   1.000
_cell.length_c   1.000
_cell.angle_alpha   90.00
_cell.angle_beta   90.00
_cell.angle_gamma   90.00
#
_symmetry.space_group_name_H-M   'P 1'
#
loop_
_entity.id
_entity.type
_entity.pdbx_description
1 polymer ?
#
loop_
_entity_poly.entity_id
_entity_poly.type
_entity_poly.pdbx_seq_one_letter_code
_entity_poly.pdbx_strand_id
1 'polypeptide(L)'
;MGGCGPSAEQTKLVADMKQLATMCEADEKTLEAEHAKAEKEHDALERQADSLKKAGALPPDAEKLIAEHGKMIDAHRAIVKRHTDQLKAHLATAEKYQKQIGAAEEMKKAYEQMKKEHDEMKKEHQQMTTDHAKMMEDHKKLDQLLAAAKVDAKSDSKKKK
;
A
#
# COMPACT_ATOMS: atom_id res chain seq x y z
N MET A 1 29.90 23.35 -37.09
CA MET A 1 28.75 24.23 -36.83
C MET A 1 27.70 23.37 -36.17
N GLY A 2 27.65 23.32 -34.84
CA GLY A 2 26.72 24.13 -34.06
C GLY A 2 25.94 23.18 -33.15
N GLY A 3 26.64 22.58 -32.17
CA GLY A 3 26.00 21.77 -31.15
C GLY A 3 25.25 22.70 -30.19
N CYS A 4 24.01 23.05 -30.53
CA CYS A 4 23.13 23.67 -29.55
C CYS A 4 22.95 22.66 -28.42
N GLY A 5 23.44 23.01 -27.23
CA GLY A 5 23.14 22.28 -26.00
C GLY A 5 21.63 22.22 -25.75
N PRO A 6 21.20 21.46 -24.73
CA PRO A 6 19.79 21.36 -24.40
C PRO A 6 19.18 22.74 -24.13
N SER A 7 17.96 22.95 -24.63
CA SER A 7 17.18 24.16 -24.36
C SER A 7 16.92 24.29 -22.86
N ALA A 8 16.70 25.53 -22.40
CA ALA A 8 16.24 25.81 -21.04
C ALA A 8 14.95 25.02 -20.71
N GLU A 9 14.07 24.85 -21.69
CA GLU A 9 12.81 24.12 -21.54
C GLU A 9 13.04 22.61 -21.31
N GLN A 10 13.96 22.01 -22.07
CA GLN A 10 14.33 20.59 -21.89
C GLN A 10 15.00 20.36 -20.54
N THR A 11 15.88 21.27 -20.13
CA THR A 11 16.58 21.20 -18.84
C THR A 11 15.59 21.31 -17.67
N LYS A 12 14.63 22.24 -17.76
CA LYS A 12 13.56 22.37 -16.77
C LYS A 12 12.71 21.11 -16.68
N LEU A 13 12.34 20.53 -17.81
CA LEU A 13 11.53 19.32 -17.83
C LEU A 13 12.24 18.12 -17.18
N VAL A 14 13.58 18.01 -17.30
CA VAL A 14 14.35 16.94 -16.64
C VAL A 14 14.27 17.14 -15.12
N ALA A 15 14.41 18.38 -14.67
CA ALA A 15 14.33 18.72 -13.26
C ALA A 15 12.93 18.42 -12.69
N ASP A 16 11.87 18.78 -13.41
CA ASP A 16 10.49 18.51 -13.02
C ASP A 16 10.20 16.99 -12.94
N MET A 17 10.68 16.19 -13.91
CA MET A 17 10.57 14.73 -13.89
C MET A 17 11.28 14.10 -12.67
N LYS A 18 12.47 14.60 -12.33
CA LYS A 18 13.21 14.12 -11.15
C LYS A 18 12.49 14.45 -9.85
N GLN A 19 12.00 15.69 -9.72
CA GLN A 19 11.25 16.10 -8.55
C GLN A 19 9.99 15.25 -8.38
N LEU A 20 9.28 15.00 -9.48
CA LEU A 20 8.08 14.15 -9.47
C LEU A 20 8.42 12.70 -9.06
N ALA A 21 9.55 12.15 -9.53
CA ALA A 21 10.01 10.81 -9.12
C ALA A 21 10.25 10.75 -7.62
N THR A 22 11.01 11.71 -7.09
CA THR A 22 11.33 11.77 -5.65
C THR A 22 10.10 11.97 -4.78
N MET A 23 9.13 12.78 -5.21
CA MET A 23 7.86 12.93 -4.50
C MET A 23 7.09 11.60 -4.45
N CYS A 24 7.01 10.91 -5.59
CA CYS A 24 6.31 9.63 -5.67
C CYS A 24 7.00 8.55 -4.82
N GLU A 25 8.33 8.52 -4.79
CA GLU A 25 9.09 7.61 -3.91
C GLU A 25 8.82 7.88 -2.42
N ALA A 26 8.70 9.15 -2.03
CA ALA A 26 8.43 9.52 -0.64
C ALA A 26 7.00 9.14 -0.20
N ASP A 27 6.00 9.39 -1.07
CA ASP A 27 4.61 9.00 -0.82
C ASP A 27 4.50 7.47 -0.70
N GLU A 28 5.12 6.72 -1.62
CA GLU A 28 5.08 5.26 -1.61
C GLU A 28 5.79 4.65 -0.38
N LYS A 29 6.94 5.20 0.03
CA LYS A 29 7.61 4.75 1.25
C LYS A 29 6.75 4.93 2.49
N THR A 30 5.96 6.00 2.52
CA THR A 30 5.03 6.27 3.63
C THR A 30 3.90 5.23 3.63
N LEU A 31 3.32 4.94 2.46
CA LEU A 31 2.29 3.92 2.33
C LEU A 31 2.81 2.53 2.72
N GLU A 32 3.99 2.13 2.24
CA GLU A 32 4.58 0.81 2.52
C GLU A 32 4.77 0.61 4.03
N ALA A 33 5.18 1.65 4.76
CA ALA A 33 5.33 1.58 6.20
C ALA A 33 3.99 1.39 6.93
N GLU A 34 2.94 2.11 6.52
CA GLU A 34 1.59 1.95 7.08
C GLU A 34 1.03 0.56 6.78
N HIS A 35 1.20 0.08 5.56
CA HIS A 35 0.73 -1.25 5.13
C HIS A 35 1.44 -2.36 5.90
N ALA A 36 2.78 -2.30 6.00
CA ALA A 36 3.55 -3.28 6.76
C ALA A 36 3.16 -3.33 8.25
N LYS A 37 2.65 -2.23 8.80
CA LYS A 37 2.10 -2.20 10.16
C LYS A 37 0.72 -2.88 10.21
N ALA A 38 -0.19 -2.52 9.31
CA ALA A 38 -1.52 -3.13 9.24
C ALA A 38 -1.47 -4.66 9.05
N GLU A 39 -0.58 -5.13 8.17
CA GLU A 39 -0.35 -6.57 7.96
C GLU A 39 0.09 -7.29 9.23
N LYS A 40 1.01 -6.71 10.01
CA LYS A 40 1.48 -7.31 11.27
C LYS A 40 0.38 -7.39 12.32
N GLU A 41 -0.47 -6.36 12.40
CA GLU A 41 -1.61 -6.34 13.31
C GLU A 41 -2.65 -7.40 12.93
N HIS A 42 -2.92 -7.55 11.63
CA HIS A 42 -3.80 -8.59 11.11
C HIS A 42 -3.26 -10.00 11.34
N ASP A 43 -1.99 -10.26 11.02
CA ASP A 43 -1.31 -11.55 11.29
C ASP A 43 -1.44 -11.96 12.76
N ALA A 44 -1.35 -11.00 13.69
CA ALA A 44 -1.48 -11.25 15.11
C ALA A 44 -2.90 -11.66 15.50
N LEU A 45 -3.92 -11.01 14.93
CA LEU A 45 -5.33 -11.34 15.16
C LEU A 45 -5.71 -12.67 14.51
N GLU A 46 -5.19 -12.94 13.31
CA GLU A 46 -5.37 -14.22 12.62
C GLU A 46 -4.85 -15.38 13.47
N ARG A 47 -3.64 -15.28 14.03
CA ARG A 47 -3.08 -16.31 14.93
C ARG A 47 -3.95 -16.57 16.16
N GLN A 48 -4.54 -15.52 16.72
CA GLN A 48 -5.45 -15.66 17.86
C GLN A 48 -6.74 -16.38 17.45
N ALA A 49 -7.30 -16.03 16.29
CA ALA A 49 -8.48 -16.68 15.76
C ALA A 49 -8.24 -18.13 15.38
N ASP A 50 -7.09 -18.46 14.78
CA ASP A 50 -6.67 -19.83 14.48
C ASP A 50 -6.64 -20.70 15.73
N SER A 51 -6.12 -20.14 16.82
CA SER A 51 -6.06 -20.82 18.12
C SER A 51 -7.46 -21.10 18.68
N LEU A 52 -8.38 -20.14 18.59
CA LEU A 52 -9.78 -20.31 19.01
C LEU A 52 -10.55 -21.26 18.09
N LYS A 53 -10.26 -21.25 16.78
CA LYS A 53 -10.86 -22.14 15.79
C LYS A 53 -10.52 -23.59 16.10
N LYS A 54 -9.26 -23.88 16.40
CA LYS A 54 -8.80 -25.21 16.82
C LYS A 54 -9.45 -25.66 18.13
N ALA A 55 -9.79 -24.72 19.02
CA ALA A 55 -10.53 -24.99 20.25
C ALA A 55 -12.05 -25.11 20.04
N GLY A 56 -12.56 -24.93 18.81
CA GLY A 56 -14.00 -24.93 18.52
C GLY A 56 -14.76 -23.73 19.10
N ALA A 57 -14.04 -22.65 19.42
CA ALA A 57 -14.57 -21.48 20.13
C ALA A 57 -14.49 -20.19 19.30
N LEU A 58 -14.10 -20.24 18.02
CA LEU A 58 -14.04 -19.06 17.17
C LEU A 58 -15.46 -18.57 16.83
N PRO A 59 -15.81 -17.30 17.12
CA PRO A 59 -17.09 -16.75 16.69
C PRO A 59 -17.17 -16.66 15.15
N PRO A 60 -18.33 -16.96 14.54
CA PRO A 60 -18.49 -16.91 13.08
C PRO A 60 -18.25 -15.51 12.51
N ASP A 61 -18.66 -14.46 13.23
CA ASP A 61 -18.42 -13.07 12.82
C ASP A 61 -16.92 -12.72 12.81
N ALA A 62 -16.15 -13.28 13.76
CA ALA A 62 -14.70 -13.10 13.80
C ALA A 62 -14.02 -13.79 12.61
N GLU A 63 -14.45 -15.01 12.26
CA GLU A 63 -13.95 -15.72 11.08
C GLU A 63 -14.22 -14.95 9.78
N LYS A 64 -15.44 -14.42 9.64
CA LYS A 64 -15.84 -13.63 8.46
C LYS A 64 -14.98 -12.36 8.33
N LEU A 65 -14.81 -11.60 9.41
CA LEU A 65 -14.03 -10.35 9.40
C LEU A 65 -12.58 -10.60 9.01
N ILE A 66 -11.94 -11.62 9.58
CA ILE A 66 -10.54 -11.96 9.26
C ILE A 66 -10.39 -12.32 7.79
N ALA A 67 -11.32 -13.11 7.24
CA ALA A 67 -11.30 -13.49 5.83
C ALA A 67 -11.51 -12.28 4.89
N GLU A 68 -12.37 -11.32 5.25
CA GLU A 68 -12.55 -10.08 4.49
C GLU A 68 -11.29 -9.20 4.54
N HIS A 69 -10.65 -9.08 5.70
CA HIS A 69 -9.39 -8.36 5.86
C HIS A 69 -8.26 -8.98 5.05
N GLY A 70 -8.14 -10.31 5.02
CA GLY A 70 -7.11 -10.99 4.22
C GLY A 70 -7.21 -10.64 2.72
N LYS A 71 -8.43 -10.62 2.16
CA LYS A 71 -8.66 -10.22 0.77
C LYS A 71 -8.28 -8.75 0.51
N MET A 72 -8.54 -7.88 1.47
CA MET A 72 -8.19 -6.46 1.38
C MET A 72 -6.67 -6.26 1.38
N ILE A 73 -5.96 -6.94 2.29
CA ILE A 73 -4.48 -6.93 2.34
C ILE A 73 -3.89 -7.43 1.02
N ASP A 74 -4.40 -8.53 0.47
CA ASP A 74 -3.90 -9.05 -0.81
C ASP A 74 -4.11 -8.06 -1.97
N ALA A 75 -5.25 -7.36 -1.99
CA ALA A 75 -5.52 -6.31 -2.96
C ALA A 75 -4.54 -5.13 -2.80
N HIS A 76 -4.28 -4.69 -1.56
CA HIS A 76 -3.33 -3.62 -1.28
C HIS A 76 -1.90 -4.01 -1.66
N ARG A 77 -1.45 -5.24 -1.35
CA ARG A 77 -0.15 -5.77 -1.80
C ARG A 77 0.03 -5.69 -3.32
N ALA A 78 -1.01 -6.01 -4.08
CA ALA A 78 -0.97 -5.94 -5.54
C ALA A 78 -0.77 -4.50 -6.03
N ILE A 79 -1.43 -3.53 -5.38
CA ILE A 79 -1.29 -2.11 -5.71
C ILE A 79 0.10 -1.58 -5.35
N VAL A 80 0.62 -1.85 -4.14
CA VAL A 80 1.98 -1.46 -3.72
C VAL A 80 3.03 -2.03 -4.68
N LYS A 81 2.87 -3.29 -5.10
CA LYS A 81 3.76 -3.88 -6.11
C LYS A 81 3.69 -3.11 -7.44
N ARG A 82 2.49 -2.75 -7.90
CA ARG A 82 2.29 -2.00 -9.15
C ARG A 82 2.97 -0.64 -9.10
N HIS A 83 2.77 0.10 -8.02
CA HIS A 83 3.41 1.40 -7.78
C HIS A 83 4.94 1.28 -7.75
N THR A 84 5.49 0.27 -7.06
CA THR A 84 6.93 -0.01 -7.06
C THR A 84 7.48 -0.22 -8.48
N ASP A 85 6.74 -0.95 -9.32
CA ASP A 85 7.14 -1.18 -10.72
C ASP A 85 7.03 0.11 -11.56
N GLN A 86 6.00 0.95 -11.33
CA GLN A 86 5.83 2.26 -11.98
C GLN A 86 6.95 3.24 -11.59
N LEU A 87 7.31 3.30 -10.30
CA LEU A 87 8.40 4.14 -9.79
C LEU A 87 9.74 3.81 -10.44
N LYS A 88 10.05 2.52 -10.60
CA LYS A 88 11.26 2.09 -11.32
C LYS A 88 11.26 2.57 -12.77
N ALA A 89 10.10 2.51 -13.44
CA ALA A 89 9.97 3.00 -14.81
C ALA A 89 10.13 4.52 -14.90
N HIS A 90 9.57 5.27 -13.95
CA HIS A 90 9.72 6.72 -13.85
C HIS A 90 11.18 7.13 -13.63
N LEU A 91 11.88 6.49 -12.68
CA LEU A 91 13.30 6.72 -12.42
C LEU A 91 14.17 6.43 -13.65
N ALA A 92 13.95 5.30 -14.30
CA ALA A 92 14.67 4.94 -15.54
C ALA A 92 14.44 5.96 -16.65
N THR A 93 13.22 6.49 -16.77
CA THR A 93 12.87 7.53 -17.75
C THR A 93 13.56 8.85 -17.43
N ALA A 94 13.57 9.27 -16.16
CA ALA A 94 14.27 10.48 -15.72
C ALA A 94 15.79 10.37 -15.93
N GLU A 95 16.39 9.22 -15.63
CA GLU A 95 17.81 8.96 -15.89
C GLU A 95 18.15 8.99 -17.39
N LYS A 96 17.29 8.40 -18.23
CA LYS A 96 17.45 8.43 -19.69
C LYS A 96 17.53 9.87 -20.20
N TYR A 97 16.56 10.71 -19.82
CA TYR A 97 16.53 12.09 -20.29
C TYR A 97 17.57 13.00 -19.63
N GLN A 98 18.12 12.62 -18.47
CA GLN A 98 19.29 13.26 -17.90
C GLN A 98 20.56 12.98 -18.71
N LYS A 99 20.80 11.73 -19.12
CA LYS A 99 22.01 11.33 -19.87
C LYS A 99 21.95 11.77 -21.32
N GLN A 100 20.76 11.74 -21.91
CA GLN A 100 20.52 12.11 -23.29
C GLN A 100 19.23 12.91 -23.37
N ILE A 101 19.38 14.23 -23.54
CA ILE A 101 18.23 15.11 -23.75
C ILE A 101 17.59 14.72 -25.08
N GLY A 102 16.37 14.19 -25.02
CA GLY A 102 15.57 13.80 -26.18
C GLY A 102 14.85 14.99 -26.81
N ALA A 103 14.04 14.72 -27.85
CA ALA A 103 13.14 15.73 -28.41
C ALA A 103 12.19 16.24 -27.32
N ALA A 104 12.01 17.57 -27.24
CA ALA A 104 11.23 18.21 -26.19
C ALA A 104 9.78 17.67 -26.12
N GLU A 105 9.15 17.39 -27.27
CA GLU A 105 7.80 16.84 -27.34
C GLU A 105 7.67 15.43 -26.73
N GLU A 106 8.62 14.54 -27.00
CA GLU A 106 8.60 13.17 -26.44
C GLU A 106 8.83 13.19 -24.94
N MET A 107 9.70 14.08 -24.49
CA MET A 107 9.96 14.28 -23.08
C MET A 107 8.74 14.84 -22.36
N LYS A 108 8.03 15.78 -22.97
CA LYS A 108 6.81 16.38 -22.43
C LYS A 108 5.70 15.34 -22.28
N LYS A 109 5.52 14.48 -23.29
CA LYS A 109 4.58 13.34 -23.20
C LYS A 109 4.92 12.40 -22.04
N ALA A 110 6.21 12.08 -21.87
CA ALA A 110 6.65 11.22 -20.77
C ALA A 110 6.38 11.88 -19.40
N TYR A 111 6.63 13.18 -19.26
CA TYR A 111 6.34 13.92 -18.04
C TYR A 111 4.83 13.98 -17.72
N GLU A 112 3.98 14.28 -18.71
CA GLU A 112 2.53 14.31 -18.51
C GLU A 112 1.96 12.93 -18.15
N GLN A 113 2.47 11.86 -18.76
CA GLN A 113 2.12 10.49 -18.42
C GLN A 113 2.51 10.18 -16.97
N MET A 114 3.75 10.50 -16.59
CA MET A 114 4.26 10.31 -15.23
C MET A 114 3.40 11.03 -14.19
N LYS A 115 2.98 12.27 -14.49
CA LYS A 115 2.10 13.06 -13.62
C LYS A 115 0.73 12.40 -13.47
N LYS A 116 0.13 11.95 -14.58
CA LYS A 116 -1.16 11.25 -14.56
C LYS A 116 -1.10 9.97 -13.71
N GLU A 117 -0.03 9.19 -13.85
CA GLU A 117 0.17 7.98 -13.05
C GLU A 117 0.34 8.32 -11.56
N HIS A 118 1.10 9.36 -11.23
CA HIS A 118 1.24 9.82 -9.85
C HIS A 118 -0.08 10.31 -9.23
N ASP A 119 -0.92 11.02 -10.00
CA ASP A 119 -2.27 11.39 -9.57
C ASP A 119 -3.18 10.17 -9.35
N GLU A 120 -3.01 9.09 -10.12
CA GLU A 120 -3.72 7.82 -9.88
C GLU A 120 -3.23 7.14 -8.60
N MET A 121 -1.90 7.03 -8.41
CA MET A 121 -1.29 6.46 -7.21
C MET A 121 -1.78 7.15 -5.94
N LYS A 122 -1.89 8.49 -5.95
CA LYS A 122 -2.42 9.26 -4.82
C LYS A 122 -3.87 8.93 -4.48
N LYS A 123 -4.71 8.68 -5.47
CA LYS A 123 -6.11 8.30 -5.23
C LYS A 123 -6.19 6.92 -4.62
N GLU A 124 -5.37 5.98 -5.09
CA GLU A 124 -5.27 4.65 -4.51
C GLU A 124 -4.74 4.71 -3.06
N HIS A 125 -3.73 5.53 -2.79
CA HIS A 125 -3.26 5.79 -1.43
C HIS A 125 -4.39 6.31 -0.53
N GLN A 126 -5.18 7.28 -0.98
CA GLN A 126 -6.33 7.79 -0.22
C GLN A 126 -7.38 6.71 0.06
N GLN A 127 -7.63 5.83 -0.92
CA GLN A 127 -8.53 4.70 -0.75
C GLN A 127 -7.96 3.73 0.30
N MET A 128 -6.68 3.37 0.22
CA MET A 128 -6.03 2.51 1.21
C MET A 128 -6.07 3.10 2.62
N THR A 129 -5.85 4.39 2.77
CA THR A 129 -5.97 5.06 4.08
C THR A 129 -7.39 4.95 4.64
N THR A 130 -8.40 5.05 3.77
CA THR A 130 -9.82 4.87 4.15
C THR A 130 -10.09 3.43 4.57
N ASP A 131 -9.60 2.47 3.79
CA ASP A 131 -9.70 1.04 4.06
C ASP A 131 -9.01 0.68 5.40
N HIS A 132 -7.81 1.21 5.65
CA HIS A 132 -7.09 1.06 6.92
C HIS A 132 -7.89 1.60 8.10
N ALA A 133 -8.49 2.79 7.98
CA ALA A 133 -9.31 3.35 9.05
C ALA A 133 -10.48 2.43 9.42
N LYS A 134 -11.16 1.88 8.41
CA LYS A 134 -12.23 0.89 8.60
C LYS A 134 -11.70 -0.40 9.23
N MET A 135 -10.54 -0.89 8.76
CA MET A 135 -9.89 -2.08 9.28
C MET A 135 -9.54 -1.94 10.76
N MET A 136 -9.08 -0.77 11.20
CA MET A 136 -8.80 -0.46 12.60
C MET A 136 -10.06 -0.48 13.47
N GLU A 137 -11.20 -0.02 12.97
CA GLU A 137 -12.48 -0.16 13.67
C GLU A 137 -12.89 -1.62 13.79
N ASP A 138 -12.71 -2.41 12.73
CA ASP A 138 -13.02 -3.83 12.73
C ASP A 138 -12.05 -4.63 13.62
N HIS A 139 -10.77 -4.25 13.71
CA HIS A 139 -9.81 -4.83 14.65
C HIS A 139 -10.29 -4.67 16.11
N LYS A 140 -10.85 -3.51 16.47
CA LYS A 140 -11.43 -3.32 17.82
C LYS A 140 -12.59 -4.28 18.09
N LYS A 141 -13.49 -4.45 17.12
CA LYS A 141 -14.61 -5.41 17.23
C LYS A 141 -14.09 -6.84 17.31
N LEU A 142 -13.11 -7.18 16.49
CA LEU A 142 -12.50 -8.50 16.46
C LEU A 142 -11.83 -8.83 17.79
N ASP A 143 -11.07 -7.90 18.36
CA ASP A 143 -10.45 -8.09 19.68
C ASP A 143 -11.50 -8.37 20.77
N GLN A 144 -12.63 -7.63 20.77
CA GLN A 144 -13.75 -7.87 21.68
C GLN A 144 -14.37 -9.27 21.51
N LEU A 145 -14.62 -9.70 20.26
CA LEU A 145 -15.16 -11.03 19.95
C LEU A 145 -14.21 -12.14 20.41
N LEU A 146 -12.92 -12.00 20.13
CA LEU A 146 -11.90 -12.97 20.53
C LEU A 146 -11.71 -12.99 22.05
N ALA A 147 -11.81 -11.85 22.73
CA ALA A 147 -11.74 -11.76 24.19
C ALA A 147 -12.92 -12.47 24.87
N ALA A 148 -14.15 -12.23 24.39
CA ALA A 148 -15.34 -12.92 24.90
C ALA A 148 -15.23 -14.45 24.74
N ALA A 149 -14.86 -14.91 23.54
CA ALA A 149 -14.67 -16.33 23.25
C ALA A 149 -13.64 -17.01 24.16
N LYS A 150 -12.54 -16.30 24.53
CA LYS A 150 -11.53 -16.82 25.46
C LYS A 150 -12.07 -17.00 26.88
N VAL A 151 -12.98 -16.13 27.33
CA VAL A 151 -13.60 -16.24 28.66
C VAL A 151 -14.54 -17.44 28.70
N ASP A 152 -15.38 -17.59 27.68
CA ASP A 152 -16.33 -18.70 27.57
C ASP A 152 -15.61 -20.05 27.53
N ALA A 153 -14.56 -20.18 26.70
CA ALA A 153 -13.76 -21.40 26.60
C ALA A 153 -13.09 -21.81 27.94
N LYS A 154 -12.68 -20.83 28.77
CA LYS A 154 -12.09 -21.09 30.09
C LYS A 154 -13.13 -21.51 31.13
N SER A 155 -14.34 -20.95 31.05
CA SER A 155 -15.46 -21.32 31.93
C SER A 155 -15.88 -22.79 31.75
N ASP A 156 -16.05 -23.21 30.49
CA ASP A 156 -16.42 -24.59 30.15
C ASP A 156 -15.35 -25.61 30.56
N SER A 157 -14.07 -25.26 30.39
CA SER A 157 -12.95 -26.12 30.78
C SER A 157 -12.85 -26.36 32.30
N LYS A 158 -13.33 -25.41 33.11
CA LYS A 158 -13.30 -25.49 34.59
C LYS A 158 -14.48 -26.27 35.16
N LYS A 159 -15.59 -26.39 34.42
CA LYS A 159 -16.81 -27.11 34.81
C LYS A 159 -16.74 -28.62 34.54
N LYS A 160 -15.78 -29.06 33.73
CA LYS A 160 -15.50 -30.48 33.40
C LYS A 160 -14.42 -31.15 34.26
N LYS A 161 -13.91 -30.45 35.28
CA LYS A 161 -13.02 -31.01 36.32
C LYS A 161 -13.78 -31.15 37.62
#